data_AF-A0A0L8VBW6-F1
#
_entry.id   AF-A0A0L8VBW6-F1
#
_cell.length_a   1.000
_cell.length_b   1.000
_cell.length_c   1.000
_cell.angle_alpha   90.00
_cell.angle_beta   90.00
_cell.angle_gamma   90.00
#
_symmetry.space_group_name_H-M   'P 1'
#
loop_
_entity.id
_entity.type
_entity.pdbx_description
1 polymer ?
#
loop_
_entity_poly.entity_id
_entity_poly.type
_entity_poly.pdbx_seq_one_letter_code
_entity_poly.pdbx_strand_id
1 'polypeptide(L)'
;MESLVRRFYEKYVLVSTEYVFDFIKQADWSKRFIGIKGSRGVGKTTLLLQFIRVNYKSNGKVLFASLDSLFFTENRLYDLADIFYKKGGELLVLGIVHTRTRHGPLS
;
A
#
# COMPACT_ATOMS: atom_id res chain seq x y z
N MET A 1 4.56 12.28 -8.97
CA MET A 1 3.61 11.66 -8.01
C MET A 1 2.39 11.04 -8.71
N GLU A 2 1.87 11.63 -9.78
CA GLU A 2 0.64 11.16 -10.46
C GLU A 2 0.67 9.68 -10.87
N SER A 3 1.80 9.20 -11.38
CA SER A 3 1.98 7.78 -11.72
C SER A 3 1.81 6.84 -10.54
N LEU A 4 2.21 7.26 -9.32
CA LEU A 4 1.99 6.50 -8.08
C LEU A 4 0.51 6.50 -7.70
N VAL A 5 -0.15 7.67 -7.77
CA VAL A 5 -1.57 7.82 -7.44
C VAL A 5 -2.43 6.95 -8.35
N ARG A 6 -2.18 6.96 -9.67
CA ARG A 6 -2.89 6.11 -10.62
C ARG A 6 -2.73 4.63 -10.28
N ARG A 7 -1.49 4.16 -10.10
CA ARG A 7 -1.20 2.76 -9.76
C ARG A 7 -1.77 2.35 -8.40
N PHE A 8 -1.84 3.27 -7.46
CA PHE A 8 -2.50 3.05 -6.18
C PHE A 8 -3.99 2.77 -6.39
N TYR A 9 -4.71 3.66 -7.09
CA TYR A 9 -6.14 3.49 -7.28
C TYR A 9 -6.51 2.26 -8.10
N GLU A 10 -5.69 1.89 -9.10
CA GLU A 10 -5.83 0.61 -9.81
C GLU A 10 -5.83 -0.57 -8.83
N LYS A 11 -4.87 -0.62 -7.90
CA LYS A 11 -4.78 -1.70 -6.89
C LYS A 11 -5.85 -1.59 -5.82
N TYR A 12 -6.20 -0.38 -5.41
CA TYR A 12 -7.24 -0.10 -4.43
C TYR A 12 -8.60 -0.63 -4.90
N VAL A 13 -8.94 -0.44 -6.18
CA VAL A 13 -10.19 -0.96 -6.73
C VAL A 13 -10.16 -2.49 -6.84
N LEU A 14 -9.02 -3.08 -7.22
CA LEU A 14 -8.91 -4.52 -7.46
C LEU A 14 -8.77 -5.39 -6.19
N VAL A 15 -8.43 -4.81 -5.04
CA VAL A 15 -8.28 -5.60 -3.81
C VAL A 15 -9.65 -6.04 -3.28
N SER A 16 -9.85 -7.35 -3.16
CA SER A 16 -11.05 -7.90 -2.53
C SER A 16 -11.05 -7.64 -1.02
N THR A 17 -12.22 -7.33 -0.48
CA THR A 17 -12.50 -7.19 0.95
C THR A 17 -13.53 -8.20 1.44
N GLU A 18 -13.82 -9.24 0.66
CA GLU A 18 -14.71 -10.35 1.06
C GLU A 18 -14.13 -11.09 2.29
N TYR A 19 -12.82 -11.33 2.25
CA TYR A 19 -12.05 -11.83 3.39
C TYR A 19 -10.93 -10.85 3.70
N VAL A 20 -10.85 -10.40 4.95
CA VAL A 20 -9.83 -9.47 5.43
C VAL A 20 -8.98 -10.13 6.52
N PHE A 21 -7.68 -9.83 6.55
CA PHE A 21 -6.79 -10.36 7.58
C PHE A 21 -7.24 -9.88 8.97
N ASP A 22 -7.40 -10.81 9.92
CA ASP A 22 -7.75 -10.46 11.31
C ASP A 22 -6.69 -9.57 11.98
N PHE A 23 -5.44 -9.65 11.52
CA PHE A 23 -4.37 -8.75 11.96
C PHE A 23 -4.72 -7.27 11.81
N ILE A 24 -5.55 -6.91 10.82
CA ILE A 24 -6.04 -5.54 10.64
C ILE A 24 -6.78 -5.05 11.89
N LYS A 25 -7.52 -5.93 12.56
CA LYS A 25 -8.29 -5.57 13.77
C LYS A 25 -7.42 -5.60 15.03
N GLN A 26 -6.37 -6.40 15.05
CA GLN A 26 -5.54 -6.64 16.23
C GLN A 26 -4.38 -5.65 16.37
N ALA A 27 -3.88 -5.12 15.25
CA ALA A 27 -2.74 -4.21 15.27
C ALA A 27 -3.12 -2.80 15.76
N ASP A 28 -2.21 -2.17 16.50
CA ASP A 28 -2.35 -0.77 16.91
C ASP A 28 -1.88 0.17 15.78
N TRP A 29 -2.85 0.71 15.05
CA TRP A 29 -2.60 1.63 13.92
C TRP A 29 -2.41 3.10 14.33
N SER A 30 -2.47 3.43 15.63
CA SER A 30 -2.31 4.81 16.11
C SER A 30 -0.87 5.34 16.01
N LYS A 31 0.11 4.46 15.74
CA LYS A 31 1.51 4.83 15.70
C LYS A 31 1.84 5.62 14.43
N ARG A 32 2.68 6.65 14.58
CA ARG A 32 3.15 7.51 13.47
C ARG A 32 4.01 6.77 12.44
N PHE A 33 4.60 5.64 12.82
CA PHE A 33 5.41 4.80 11.95
C PHE A 33 5.22 3.33 12.34
N ILE A 34 4.86 2.50 11.35
CA ILE A 34 4.57 1.08 11.55
C ILE A 34 5.36 0.27 10.52
N GLY A 35 6.16 -0.67 11.01
CA GLY A 35 6.86 -1.65 10.17
C GLY A 35 6.14 -2.99 10.22
N ILE A 36 5.72 -3.51 9.06
CA ILE A 36 5.13 -4.86 8.93
C ILE A 36 6.19 -5.82 8.41
N LYS A 37 6.63 -6.75 9.26
CA LYS A 37 7.58 -7.82 8.91
C LYS A 37 6.85 -9.16 8.80
N GLY A 38 7.33 -10.02 7.91
CA GLY A 38 6.83 -11.38 7.75
C GLY A 38 7.46 -12.05 6.53
N SER A 39 7.29 -13.37 6.40
CA SER A 39 7.88 -14.17 5.32
C SER A 39 7.48 -13.69 3.92
N ARG A 40 8.26 -14.04 2.91
CA ARG A 40 7.90 -13.78 1.51
C ARG A 40 6.62 -14.54 1.16
N GLY A 41 5.72 -13.91 0.40
CA GLY A 41 4.48 -14.55 -0.05
C GLY A 41 3.29 -14.50 0.91
N VAL A 42 3.46 -14.13 2.19
CA VAL A 42 2.36 -14.11 3.20
C VAL A 42 1.27 -13.06 2.98
N GLY A 43 1.36 -12.26 1.90
CA GLY A 43 0.31 -11.30 1.56
C GLY A 43 0.41 -9.93 2.24
N LYS A 44 1.59 -9.51 2.73
CA LYS A 44 1.80 -8.18 3.37
C LYS A 44 1.22 -7.02 2.56
N THR A 45 1.46 -6.99 1.25
CA THR A 45 0.92 -5.95 0.36
C THR A 45 -0.59 -6.01 0.27
N THR A 46 -1.18 -7.21 0.23
CA THR A 46 -2.63 -7.40 0.26
C THR A 46 -3.22 -6.90 1.58
N LEU A 47 -2.59 -7.24 2.71
CA LEU A 47 -2.98 -6.77 4.04
C LEU A 47 -2.98 -5.23 4.11
N LEU A 48 -1.92 -4.58 3.63
CA LEU A 48 -1.84 -3.12 3.59
C LEU A 48 -2.93 -2.50 2.71
N LEU A 49 -3.17 -3.04 1.51
CA LEU A 49 -4.21 -2.54 0.62
C LEU A 49 -5.62 -2.75 1.20
N GLN A 50 -5.88 -3.89 1.83
CA GLN A 50 -7.14 -4.16 2.53
C GLN A 50 -7.34 -3.23 3.72
N PHE A 51 -6.29 -2.99 4.52
CA PHE A 51 -6.33 -2.03 5.62
C PHE A 51 -6.75 -0.65 5.13
N ILE A 52 -6.15 -0.18 4.02
CA ILE A 52 -6.52 1.10 3.41
C ILE A 52 -7.99 1.06 2.95
N ARG A 53 -8.42 0.01 2.24
CA ARG A 53 -9.78 -0.10 1.69
C ARG A 53 -10.89 -0.13 2.74
N VAL A 54 -10.61 -0.71 3.92
CA VAL A 54 -11.58 -0.84 5.01
C VAL A 54 -11.65 0.41 5.88
N ASN A 55 -10.53 1.12 6.06
CA ASN A 55 -10.44 2.23 7.03
C ASN A 55 -10.44 3.63 6.39
N TYR A 56 -10.17 3.73 5.10
CA TYR A 56 -10.00 5.03 4.43
C TYR A 56 -10.84 5.14 3.16
N LYS A 57 -11.33 6.35 2.92
CA LYS A 57 -12.05 6.71 1.69
C LYS A 57 -11.05 7.06 0.58
N SER A 58 -11.48 6.87 -0.66
CA SER A 58 -10.76 7.30 -1.86
C SER A 58 -10.87 8.83 -2.06
N ASN A 59 -10.25 9.62 -1.18
CA ASN A 59 -10.33 11.09 -1.18
C ASN A 59 -8.95 11.76 -1.31
N GLY A 60 -7.92 11.01 -1.71
CA GLY A 60 -6.55 11.53 -1.89
C GLY A 60 -5.75 11.70 -0.59
N LYS A 61 -6.33 11.46 0.58
CA LYS A 61 -5.62 11.54 1.88
C LYS A 61 -4.73 10.34 2.18
N VAL A 62 -4.85 9.26 1.40
CA VAL A 62 -4.03 8.06 1.53
C VAL A 62 -3.35 7.75 0.22
N LEU A 63 -2.10 7.31 0.30
CA LEU A 63 -1.34 6.86 -0.85
C LEU A 63 -0.58 5.57 -0.52
N PHE A 64 -0.76 4.53 -1.34
CA PHE A 64 0.17 3.41 -1.40
C PHE A 64 1.20 3.65 -2.51
N ALA A 65 2.47 3.66 -2.16
CA ALA A 65 3.56 3.77 -3.13
C ALA A 65 4.39 2.47 -3.17
N SER A 66 4.54 1.94 -4.38
CA SER A 66 5.47 0.84 -4.64
C SER A 66 6.88 1.40 -4.74
N LEU A 67 7.79 0.96 -3.87
CA LEU A 67 9.19 1.40 -3.90
C LEU A 67 9.92 0.98 -5.19
N ASP A 68 9.44 -0.06 -5.87
CA ASP A 68 9.96 -0.50 -7.19
C ASP A 68 9.46 0.35 -8.38
N SER A 69 8.72 1.43 -8.12
CA SER A 69 8.20 2.31 -9.18
C SER A 69 9.32 3.10 -9.84
N LEU A 70 9.29 3.20 -11.17
CA LEU A 70 10.20 4.06 -11.94
C LEU A 70 10.20 5.53 -11.49
N PHE A 71 9.12 5.98 -10.81
CA PHE A 71 9.07 7.28 -10.17
C PHE A 71 10.28 7.55 -9.26
N PHE A 72 10.76 6.54 -8.54
CA PHE A 72 11.89 6.66 -7.61
C PHE A 72 13.27 6.63 -8.29
N THR A 73 13.33 6.49 -9.62
CA THR A 73 14.58 6.65 -10.39
C THR A 73 15.05 8.11 -10.38
N GLU A 74 14.10 9.04 -10.38
CA GLU A 74 14.36 10.49 -10.47
C GLU A 74 13.94 11.27 -9.22
N ASN A 75 13.14 10.65 -8.33
CA ASN A 75 12.56 11.32 -7.17
C ASN A 75 12.93 10.57 -5.89
N ARG A 76 13.24 11.30 -4.81
CA ARG A 76 13.52 10.65 -3.51
C ARG A 76 12.22 10.38 -2.77
N LEU A 77 12.25 9.37 -1.90
CA LEU A 77 11.14 9.07 -0.99
C LEU A 77 10.78 10.27 -0.09
N TYR A 78 11.80 11.00 0.35
CA TYR A 78 11.61 12.20 1.15
C TYR A 78 10.78 13.26 0.40
N ASP A 79 11.13 13.52 -0.86
CA ASP A 79 10.41 14.50 -1.70
C ASP A 79 8.96 14.08 -1.92
N LEU A 80 8.72 12.78 -2.12
CA LEU A 80 7.37 12.25 -2.20
C LEU A 80 6.58 12.52 -0.91
N ALA A 81 7.16 12.23 0.25
CA ALA A 81 6.51 12.41 1.53
C ALA A 81 6.18 13.89 1.80
N ASP A 82 7.10 14.79 1.50
CA ASP A 82 6.91 16.24 1.65
C ASP A 82 5.79 16.76 0.73
N ILE A 83 5.80 16.39 -0.55
CA ILE A 83 4.76 16.78 -1.51
C ILE A 83 3.40 16.20 -1.12
N PHE A 84 3.36 14.95 -0.68
CA PHE A 84 2.11 14.29 -0.27
C PHE A 84 1.53 14.94 0.98
N TYR A 85 2.36 15.23 1.98
CA TYR A 85 1.95 15.92 3.20
C TYR A 85 1.41 17.33 2.90
N LYS A 86 2.13 18.11 2.07
CA LYS A 86 1.70 19.46 1.65
C LYS A 86 0.37 19.46 0.89
N LYS A 87 -0.01 18.35 0.27
CA LYS A 87 -1.30 18.16 -0.41
C LYS A 87 -2.43 17.68 0.51
N GLY A 88 -2.19 17.63 1.83
CA GLY A 88 -3.17 17.17 2.82
C GLY A 88 -3.19 15.65 3.01
N GLY A 89 -2.13 14.96 2.61
CA GLY A 89 -1.96 13.52 2.85
C GLY A 89 -1.84 13.19 4.33
N GLU A 90 -2.55 12.16 4.77
CA GLU A 90 -2.62 11.71 6.17
C GLU A 90 -1.90 10.37 6.38
N LEU A 91 -1.95 9.47 5.39
CA LEU A 91 -1.32 8.15 5.46
C LEU A 91 -0.55 7.83 4.18
N LEU A 92 0.77 7.69 4.32
CA LEU A 92 1.66 7.20 3.26
C LEU A 92 2.07 5.77 3.58
N VAL A 93 1.68 4.83 2.72
CA VAL A 93 2.02 3.41 2.85
C VAL A 93 3.05 3.05 1.79
N LEU A 94 4.14 2.43 2.22
CA LEU A 94 5.22 2.00 1.35
C LEU A 94 5.24 0.47 1.26
N GLY A 95 5.39 -0.04 0.05
CA GLY A 95 5.46 -1.48 -0.17
C GLY A 95 6.43 -1.83 -1.28
N ILE A 96 6.98 -3.03 -1.20
CA ILE A 96 7.73 -3.66 -2.29
C ILE A 96 6.73 -4.55 -3.03
N VAL A 97 6.60 -4.37 -4.33
CA VAL A 97 5.83 -5.28 -5.17
C VAL A 97 6.75 -6.44 -5.53
N HIS A 98 6.63 -7.50 -4.74
CA HIS A 98 7.04 -8.81 -5.23
C HIS A 98 5.93 -9.34 -6.13
N THR A 99 6.21 -9.44 -7.43
CA THR A 99 5.34 -10.15 -8.38
C THR A 99 5.05 -11.55 -7.82
N ARG A 100 3.76 -11.85 -7.66
CA ARG A 100 3.30 -13.23 -7.49
C ARG A 100 3.62 -13.95 -8.79
N THR A 101 4.60 -14.85 -8.77
CA THR A 101 4.58 -15.98 -9.69
C THR A 101 3.29 -16.74 -9.36
N ARG A 102 2.28 -16.66 -10.22
CA ARG A 102 1.13 -17.56 -10.11
C ARG A 102 1.68 -18.96 -10.40
N HIS A 103 1.90 -19.78 -9.38
CA HIS A 103 1.84 -21.21 -9.63
C HIS A 103 0.40 -21.49 -10.04
N GLY A 104 0.22 -22.01 -11.26
CA GLY A 104 -1.07 -22.45 -11.77
C GLY A 104 -1.70 -23.48 -10.82
N PRO A 105 -2.98 -23.79 -10.98
CA PRO A 105 -3.61 -24.83 -10.17
C PRO A 105 -2.78 -26.11 -10.32
N LEU A 106 -2.39 -26.69 -9.18
CA LEU A 106 -1.89 -28.06 -9.15
C LEU A 106 -3.06 -28.92 -9.61
N SER A 107 -2.94 -29.41 -10.84
CA SER A 107 -3.76 -30.48 -11.43
C SER A 107 -3.57 -31.77 -10.67
#